data_AF-T1PLQ0-F1
#
_entry.id   AF-T1PLQ0-F1
#
_cell.length_a   1.000
_cell.length_b   1.000
_cell.length_c   1.000
_cell.angle_alpha   90.00
_cell.angle_beta   90.00
_cell.angle_gamma   90.00
#
_symmetry.space_group_name_H-M   'P 1'
#
loop_
_entity.id
_entity.type
_entity.pdbx_description
1 polymer ?
#
loop_
_entity_poly.entity_id
_entity_poly.type
_entity_poly.pdbx_seq_one_letter_code
_entity_poly.pdbx_strand_id
1 'polypeptide(L)'
;MKALKEKLREADEKLHTTNTSILGEDEPANTTKPLSPVACENCNALEKDIEILKTNEAAKNEKLEKLKKQLEEIQKELEKEAELRAVLENQWQEKREAHKNEVHVLREQVTSNEQQLLELQQKFLETKDEVSRQLQRLGEEREKVNKHLELLQADNDFLSGRYLATAEEIESQYINLPNNVEELQEIILRQQQDLIQARLGCDYEKKRCVTSLDEIQILRDQLETSNSERTAYKKKVQTEIRSLQDRITQHMMTLQNCESAKVALERKEAEQNRQISAFRVEIIELNDQNEKLTKSLADAKTKIKNLQDDLATSEEVQKDFVQLSQTLQMNLEQLRHSDSEVRWQDDDDVSNCPACKSYFTVTVRKIHCRHCGHIYCDKCITKTVQSGPRKRPARVCDICHTLLKPHIAPYFSQESAVQSQQAASNNT
;
A
#
# COMPACT_ATOMS: atom_id res chain seq x y z
N MET A 1 -10.39 -14.25 -14.25
CA MET A 1 -11.43 -13.22 -14.45
C MET A 1 -11.89 -13.07 -15.91
N LYS A 2 -11.02 -13.02 -16.93
CA LYS A 2 -11.45 -12.95 -18.35
C LYS A 2 -12.20 -14.21 -18.86
N ALA A 3 -11.70 -15.40 -18.54
CA ALA A 3 -12.29 -16.67 -18.99
C ALA A 3 -13.69 -17.00 -18.42
N LEU A 4 -14.09 -16.36 -17.32
CA LEU A 4 -15.43 -16.51 -16.72
C LEU A 4 -16.48 -15.60 -17.39
N LYS A 5 -16.06 -14.44 -17.93
CA LYS A 5 -16.96 -13.53 -18.65
C LYS A 5 -17.30 -14.04 -20.06
N GLU A 6 -16.38 -14.76 -20.71
CA GLU A 6 -16.61 -15.38 -22.02
C GLU A 6 -17.71 -16.47 -21.94
N LYS A 7 -17.64 -17.34 -20.91
CA LYS A 7 -18.59 -18.44 -20.73
C LYS A 7 -20.00 -18.01 -20.34
N LEU A 8 -20.15 -16.87 -19.67
CA LEU A 8 -21.45 -16.27 -19.36
C LEU A 8 -22.13 -15.68 -20.61
N ARG A 9 -21.35 -15.15 -21.57
CA ARG A 9 -21.89 -14.62 -22.84
C ARG A 9 -22.37 -15.72 -23.78
N GLU A 10 -21.65 -16.83 -23.87
CA GLU A 10 -22.04 -17.99 -24.69
C GLU A 10 -23.29 -18.71 -24.17
N ALA A 11 -23.61 -18.56 -22.88
CA ALA A 11 -24.82 -19.13 -22.27
C ALA A 11 -26.07 -18.28 -22.59
N ASP A 12 -25.94 -16.94 -22.60
CA ASP A 12 -27.05 -16.03 -22.95
C ASP A 12 -27.41 -16.07 -24.44
N GLU A 13 -26.43 -16.29 -25.34
CA GLU A 13 -26.68 -16.43 -26.78
C GLU A 13 -27.45 -17.72 -27.15
N LYS A 14 -27.31 -18.78 -26.35
CA LYS A 14 -28.04 -20.04 -26.53
C LYS A 14 -29.48 -19.99 -26.00
N LEU A 15 -29.79 -19.05 -25.11
CA LEU A 15 -31.14 -18.85 -24.57
C LEU A 15 -32.02 -18.00 -25.51
N HIS A 16 -31.44 -17.14 -26.34
CA HIS A 16 -32.18 -16.32 -27.30
C HIS A 16 -32.47 -16.98 -28.65
N THR A 17 -31.88 -18.14 -28.94
CA THR A 17 -32.04 -18.86 -30.22
C THR A 17 -33.11 -19.97 -30.19
N THR A 18 -33.76 -20.20 -29.05
CA THR A 18 -34.73 -21.32 -28.88
C THR A 18 -36.18 -20.88 -28.69
N ASN A 19 -36.53 -19.63 -29.02
CA ASN A 19 -37.87 -19.08 -28.74
C ASN A 19 -38.51 -18.32 -29.91
N THR A 20 -38.35 -18.82 -31.13
CA THR A 20 -39.09 -18.33 -32.30
C THR A 20 -39.25 -19.45 -33.33
N SER A 21 -40.22 -20.33 -33.11
CA SER A 21 -40.86 -21.14 -34.15
C SER A 21 -42.14 -21.75 -33.61
N ILE A 22 -43.15 -21.82 -34.46
CA ILE A 22 -44.53 -22.31 -34.24
C ILE A 22 -45.51 -21.21 -33.81
N LEU A 23 -45.98 -20.43 -34.79
CA LEU A 23 -47.41 -20.11 -34.94
C LEU A 23 -47.69 -19.93 -36.43
N GLY A 24 -48.50 -20.82 -36.99
CA GLY A 24 -49.05 -20.74 -38.32
C GLY A 24 -50.05 -21.88 -38.52
N GLU A 25 -51.34 -21.54 -38.54
CA GLU A 25 -52.33 -22.07 -39.48
C GLU A 25 -53.62 -21.23 -39.38
N ASP A 26 -54.06 -20.75 -40.54
CA ASP A 26 -55.28 -19.99 -40.82
C ASP A 26 -56.51 -20.92 -40.94
N GLU A 27 -57.71 -20.30 -40.88
CA GLU A 27 -58.91 -20.51 -41.73
C GLU A 27 -60.27 -20.49 -40.97
N PRO A 28 -61.39 -20.09 -41.61
CA PRO A 28 -62.24 -19.02 -41.09
C PRO A 28 -63.72 -19.39 -40.82
N ALA A 29 -64.41 -18.42 -40.20
CA ALA A 29 -65.83 -18.07 -40.22
C ALA A 29 -66.91 -19.13 -40.60
N ASN A 30 -67.86 -19.38 -39.69
CA ASN A 30 -69.29 -19.17 -39.99
C ASN A 30 -70.18 -18.97 -38.73
N THR A 31 -71.24 -18.22 -38.97
CA THR A 31 -72.33 -17.73 -38.12
C THR A 31 -73.25 -18.77 -37.47
N THR A 32 -73.74 -18.52 -36.23
CA THR A 32 -75.16 -18.27 -35.85
C THR A 32 -75.49 -18.54 -34.36
N LYS A 33 -76.00 -17.47 -33.70
CA LYS A 33 -76.97 -17.34 -32.59
C LYS A 33 -76.87 -18.14 -31.24
N PRO A 34 -77.35 -17.54 -30.13
CA PRO A 34 -77.04 -17.96 -28.76
C PRO A 34 -78.13 -18.85 -28.12
N LEU A 35 -77.73 -19.84 -27.31
CA LEU A 35 -78.56 -20.45 -26.25
C LEU A 35 -77.71 -21.21 -25.21
N SER A 36 -77.59 -20.61 -24.01
CA SER A 36 -77.49 -21.23 -22.68
C SER A 36 -76.25 -22.10 -22.33
N PRO A 37 -75.93 -22.24 -21.02
CA PRO A 37 -74.57 -22.47 -20.53
C PRO A 37 -74.16 -23.93 -20.65
N VAL A 38 -73.39 -24.24 -21.69
CA VAL A 38 -72.68 -25.52 -21.77
C VAL A 38 -71.24 -25.22 -21.34
N ALA A 39 -70.85 -25.78 -20.20
CA ALA A 39 -69.47 -25.73 -19.72
C ALA A 39 -68.55 -26.23 -20.84
N CYS A 40 -67.72 -25.32 -21.36
CA CYS A 40 -66.78 -25.64 -22.44
C CYS A 40 -65.71 -26.57 -21.89
N GLU A 41 -65.71 -27.83 -22.33
CA GLU A 41 -64.73 -28.84 -21.91
C GLU A 41 -63.28 -28.39 -22.17
N ASN A 42 -63.03 -27.57 -23.20
CA ASN A 42 -61.73 -26.95 -23.45
C ASN A 42 -61.34 -25.88 -22.43
N CYS A 43 -62.29 -25.12 -21.87
CA CYS A 43 -62.01 -24.14 -20.81
C CYS A 43 -61.72 -24.85 -19.47
N ASN A 44 -62.45 -25.92 -19.16
CA ASN A 44 -62.15 -26.77 -17.99
C ASN A 44 -60.81 -27.51 -18.13
N ALA A 45 -60.44 -27.93 -19.35
CA ALA A 45 -59.12 -28.51 -19.61
C ALA A 45 -57.98 -27.51 -19.39
N LEU A 46 -58.13 -26.27 -19.88
CA LEU A 46 -57.15 -25.20 -19.66
C LEU A 46 -57.08 -24.76 -18.19
N GLU A 47 -58.20 -24.71 -17.46
CA GLU A 47 -58.19 -24.44 -16.02
C GLU A 47 -57.45 -25.54 -15.24
N LYS A 48 -57.67 -26.80 -15.62
CA LYS A 48 -56.94 -27.95 -15.06
C LYS A 48 -55.44 -27.89 -15.39
N ASP A 49 -55.06 -27.49 -16.60
CA ASP A 49 -53.66 -27.29 -16.99
C ASP A 49 -53.01 -26.12 -16.23
N ILE A 50 -53.74 -25.02 -15.99
CA ILE A 50 -53.27 -23.91 -15.15
C ILE A 50 -53.07 -24.37 -13.69
N GLU A 51 -53.96 -25.20 -13.17
CA GLU A 51 -53.84 -25.76 -11.81
C GLU A 51 -52.65 -26.72 -11.70
N ILE A 52 -52.40 -27.54 -12.73
CA ILE A 52 -51.20 -28.38 -12.84
C ILE A 52 -49.93 -27.51 -12.94
N LEU A 53 -49.95 -26.41 -13.68
CA LEU A 53 -48.81 -25.49 -13.78
C LEU A 53 -48.54 -24.77 -12.45
N LYS A 54 -49.58 -24.32 -11.74
CA LYS A 54 -49.46 -23.70 -10.42
C LYS A 54 -48.92 -24.66 -9.36
N THR A 55 -49.39 -25.91 -9.36
CA THR A 55 -48.86 -26.95 -8.45
C THR A 55 -47.41 -27.30 -8.78
N ASN A 56 -47.05 -27.35 -10.07
CA ASN A 56 -45.66 -27.53 -10.51
C ASN A 56 -44.76 -26.35 -10.13
N GLU A 57 -45.26 -25.11 -10.24
CA GLU A 57 -44.53 -23.90 -9.84
C GLU A 57 -44.33 -23.85 -8.31
N ALA A 58 -45.37 -24.17 -7.54
CA ALA A 58 -45.27 -24.30 -6.08
C ALA A 58 -44.25 -25.37 -5.67
N ALA A 59 -44.26 -26.54 -6.31
CA ALA A 59 -43.28 -27.61 -6.06
C ALA A 59 -41.85 -27.20 -6.43
N LYS A 60 -41.65 -26.46 -7.52
CA LYS A 60 -40.34 -25.88 -7.89
C LYS A 60 -39.88 -24.83 -6.89
N ASN A 61 -40.77 -23.95 -6.43
CA ASN A 61 -40.46 -22.94 -5.42
C ASN A 61 -40.10 -23.57 -4.07
N GLU A 62 -40.80 -24.61 -3.64
CA GLU A 62 -40.44 -25.35 -2.42
C GLU A 62 -39.05 -26.00 -2.54
N LYS A 63 -38.74 -26.58 -3.71
CA LYS A 63 -37.42 -27.15 -3.98
C LYS A 63 -36.32 -26.08 -4.01
N LEU A 64 -36.62 -24.90 -4.56
CA LEU A 64 -35.71 -23.76 -4.61
C LEU A 64 -35.40 -23.23 -3.21
N GLU A 65 -36.39 -23.11 -2.33
CA GLU A 65 -36.19 -22.71 -0.94
C GLU A 65 -35.38 -23.75 -0.13
N LYS A 66 -35.62 -25.05 -0.34
CA LYS A 66 -34.79 -26.10 0.26
C LYS A 66 -33.33 -25.99 -0.19
N LEU A 67 -33.08 -25.75 -1.49
CA LEU A 67 -31.73 -25.57 -2.03
C LEU A 67 -31.05 -24.30 -1.51
N LYS A 68 -31.79 -23.18 -1.38
CA LYS A 68 -31.26 -21.95 -0.77
C LYS A 68 -30.82 -22.17 0.67
N LYS A 69 -31.64 -22.84 1.47
CA LYS A 69 -31.31 -23.16 2.86
C LYS A 69 -30.06 -24.05 2.96
N GLN A 70 -29.95 -25.06 2.10
CA GLN A 70 -28.75 -25.90 2.02
C GLN A 70 -27.51 -25.10 1.60
N LEU A 71 -27.64 -24.17 0.66
CA LEU A 71 -26.55 -23.28 0.26
C LEU A 71 -26.09 -22.37 1.41
N GLU A 72 -27.03 -21.81 2.18
CA GLU A 72 -26.71 -20.98 3.37
C GLU A 72 -26.01 -21.78 4.47
N GLU A 73 -26.42 -23.03 4.71
CA GLU A 73 -25.76 -23.93 5.66
C GLU A 73 -24.32 -24.25 5.23
N ILE A 74 -24.12 -24.60 3.95
CA ILE A 74 -22.79 -24.86 3.39
C ILE A 74 -21.91 -23.62 3.42
N GLN A 75 -22.46 -22.43 3.15
CA GLN A 75 -21.72 -21.16 3.24
C GLN A 75 -21.22 -20.90 4.66
N LYS A 76 -22.06 -21.11 5.68
CA LYS A 76 -21.66 -20.97 7.09
C LYS A 76 -20.60 -21.98 7.51
N GLU A 77 -20.68 -23.22 7.02
CA GLU A 77 -19.65 -24.23 7.26
C GLU A 77 -18.32 -23.85 6.60
N LEU A 78 -18.37 -23.34 5.37
CA LEU A 78 -17.19 -22.87 4.65
C LEU A 78 -16.52 -21.68 5.36
N GLU A 79 -17.30 -20.73 5.88
CA GLU A 79 -16.80 -19.59 6.66
C GLU A 79 -16.08 -20.05 7.93
N LYS A 80 -16.69 -20.96 8.71
CA LYS A 80 -16.06 -21.52 9.92
C LYS A 80 -14.76 -22.25 9.62
N GLU A 81 -14.75 -23.03 8.54
CA GLU A 81 -13.54 -23.75 8.11
C GLU A 81 -12.45 -22.76 7.64
N ALA A 82 -12.82 -21.65 6.98
CA ALA A 82 -11.89 -20.60 6.60
C ALA A 82 -11.27 -19.91 7.82
N GLU A 83 -12.07 -19.62 8.85
CA GLU A 83 -11.59 -19.06 10.13
C GLU A 83 -10.64 -20.03 10.85
N LEU A 84 -11.00 -21.32 10.94
CA LEU A 84 -10.15 -22.35 11.51
C LEU A 84 -8.81 -22.46 10.78
N ARG A 85 -8.83 -22.45 9.44
CA ARG A 85 -7.59 -22.45 8.64
C ARG A 85 -6.74 -21.22 8.90
N ALA A 86 -7.34 -20.03 8.98
CA ALA A 86 -6.60 -18.80 9.27
C ALA A 86 -5.94 -18.86 10.66
N VAL A 87 -6.64 -19.37 11.67
CA VAL A 87 -6.08 -19.54 13.03
C VAL A 87 -4.92 -20.55 13.03
N LEU A 88 -5.08 -21.70 12.39
CA LEU A 88 -4.05 -22.73 12.31
C LEU A 88 -2.81 -22.24 11.54
N GLU A 89 -3.01 -21.50 10.45
CA GLU A 89 -1.92 -20.90 9.67
C GLU A 89 -1.15 -19.88 10.52
N ASN A 90 -1.84 -19.02 11.26
CA ASN A 90 -1.20 -18.07 12.18
C ASN A 90 -0.40 -18.78 13.28
N GLN A 91 -0.98 -19.77 13.95
CA GLN A 91 -0.28 -20.56 14.98
C GLN A 91 0.95 -21.26 14.41
N TRP A 92 0.84 -21.78 13.19
CA TRP A 92 1.96 -22.43 12.53
C TRP A 92 3.07 -21.46 12.16
N GLN A 93 2.74 -20.25 11.69
CA GLN A 93 3.72 -19.20 11.45
C GLN A 93 4.40 -18.72 12.74
N GLU A 94 3.64 -18.53 13.82
CA GLU A 94 4.19 -18.18 15.13
C GLU A 94 5.18 -19.23 15.64
N LYS A 95 4.81 -20.51 15.58
CA LYS A 95 5.71 -21.61 15.98
C LYS A 95 6.94 -21.68 15.09
N ARG A 96 6.79 -21.51 13.79
CA ARG A 96 7.90 -21.49 12.84
C ARG A 96 8.89 -20.37 13.17
N GLU A 97 8.42 -19.14 13.38
CA GLU A 97 9.31 -18.01 13.70
C GLU A 97 9.94 -18.18 15.08
N ALA A 98 9.23 -18.73 16.07
CA ALA A 98 9.81 -19.07 17.37
C ALA A 98 10.96 -20.08 17.25
N HIS A 99 10.78 -21.16 16.51
CA HIS A 99 11.83 -22.18 16.30
C HIS A 99 13.00 -21.62 15.49
N LYS A 100 12.72 -20.77 14.50
CA LYS A 100 13.75 -20.09 13.71
C LYS A 100 14.61 -19.18 14.60
N ASN A 101 14.00 -18.44 15.52
CA ASN A 101 14.72 -17.60 16.48
C ASN A 101 15.54 -18.45 17.47
N GLU A 102 14.98 -19.55 17.98
CA GLU A 102 15.71 -20.46 18.87
C GLU A 102 16.93 -21.09 18.17
N VAL A 103 16.76 -21.56 16.94
CA VAL A 103 17.86 -22.08 16.12
C VAL A 103 18.90 -21.00 15.84
N HIS A 104 18.49 -19.75 15.61
CA HIS A 104 19.42 -18.64 15.42
C HIS A 104 20.28 -18.41 16.67
N VAL A 105 19.66 -18.31 17.84
CA VAL A 105 20.35 -18.12 19.12
C VAL A 105 21.32 -19.27 19.40
N LEU A 106 20.89 -20.52 19.18
CA LEU A 106 21.76 -21.68 19.37
C LEU A 106 22.94 -21.68 18.39
N ARG A 107 22.73 -21.26 17.14
CA ARG A 107 23.83 -21.13 16.17
C ARG A 107 24.83 -20.07 16.59
N GLU A 108 24.38 -18.90 17.03
CA GLU A 108 25.25 -17.84 17.54
C GLU A 108 26.05 -18.32 18.76
N GLN A 109 25.40 -19.02 19.69
CA GLN A 109 26.07 -19.62 20.86
C GLN A 109 27.11 -20.66 20.45
N VAL A 110 26.80 -21.56 19.51
CA VAL A 110 27.76 -22.55 19.00
C VAL A 110 28.96 -21.86 18.37
N THR A 111 28.74 -20.85 17.51
CA THR A 111 29.86 -20.12 16.89
C THR A 111 30.72 -19.38 17.92
N SER A 112 30.11 -18.79 18.96
CA SER A 112 30.86 -18.14 20.04
C SER A 112 31.68 -19.15 20.85
N ASN A 113 31.11 -20.31 21.17
CA ASN A 113 31.82 -21.37 21.88
C ASN A 113 32.96 -21.97 21.07
N GLU A 114 32.77 -22.17 19.76
CA GLU A 114 33.82 -22.61 18.83
C GLU A 114 34.97 -21.61 18.80
N GLN A 115 34.68 -20.31 18.73
CA GLN A 115 35.71 -19.27 18.77
C GLN A 115 36.49 -19.27 20.09
N GLN A 116 35.78 -19.35 21.23
CA GLN A 116 36.43 -19.42 22.55
C GLN A 116 37.31 -20.67 22.70
N LEU A 117 36.87 -21.81 22.19
CA LEU A 117 37.65 -23.04 22.20
C LEU A 117 38.94 -22.89 21.38
N LEU A 118 38.84 -22.26 20.22
CA LEU A 118 39.97 -22.03 19.32
C LEU A 118 41.00 -21.07 19.95
N GLU A 119 40.53 -20.00 20.60
CA GLU A 119 41.38 -19.09 21.38
C GLU A 119 42.07 -19.81 22.55
N LEU A 120 41.36 -20.69 23.26
CA LEU A 120 41.92 -21.45 24.37
C LEU A 120 42.98 -22.44 23.88
N GLN A 121 42.73 -23.14 22.77
CA GLN A 121 43.70 -24.03 22.14
C GLN A 121 44.96 -23.29 21.70
N GLN A 122 44.81 -22.11 21.10
CA GLN A 122 45.94 -21.28 20.71
C GLN A 122 46.76 -20.85 21.92
N LYS A 123 46.13 -20.34 22.97
CA LYS A 123 46.82 -19.95 24.22
C LYS A 123 47.54 -21.13 24.87
N PHE A 124 46.93 -22.32 24.84
CA PHE A 124 47.56 -23.53 25.36
C PHE A 124 48.82 -23.90 24.56
N LEU A 125 48.78 -23.82 23.23
CA LEU A 125 49.95 -24.08 22.40
C LEU A 125 51.06 -23.05 22.63
N GLU A 126 50.72 -21.76 22.67
CA GLU A 126 51.67 -20.69 22.94
C GLU A 126 52.36 -20.85 24.30
N THR A 127 51.60 -21.18 25.34
CA THR A 127 52.15 -21.40 26.69
C THR A 127 52.99 -22.67 26.76
N LYS A 128 52.56 -23.76 26.11
CA LYS A 128 53.35 -25.00 25.99
C LYS A 128 54.69 -24.74 25.30
N ASP A 129 54.69 -24.00 24.19
CA ASP A 129 55.90 -23.70 23.43
C ASP A 129 56.85 -22.79 24.22
N GLU A 130 56.31 -21.81 24.96
CA GLU A 130 57.12 -20.97 25.84
C GLU A 130 57.77 -21.77 26.97
N VAL A 131 57.00 -22.62 27.66
CA VAL A 131 57.54 -23.50 28.71
C VAL A 131 58.59 -24.46 28.15
N SER A 132 58.35 -25.03 26.97
CA SER A 132 59.31 -25.92 26.32
C SER A 132 60.63 -25.20 25.98
N ARG A 133 60.55 -23.97 25.45
CA ARG A 133 61.72 -23.12 25.19
C ARG A 133 62.48 -22.74 26.47
N GLN A 134 61.77 -22.47 27.57
CA GLN A 134 62.41 -22.21 28.86
C GLN A 134 63.11 -23.45 29.41
N LEU A 135 62.47 -24.61 29.34
CA LEU A 135 63.06 -25.87 29.78
C LEU A 135 64.31 -26.23 28.97
N GLN A 136 64.26 -26.03 27.65
CA GLN A 136 65.42 -26.25 26.79
C GLN A 136 66.58 -25.32 27.17
N ARG A 137 66.32 -24.02 27.34
CA ARG A 137 67.36 -23.05 27.77
C ARG A 137 67.99 -23.44 29.10
N LEU A 138 67.17 -23.79 30.09
CA LEU A 138 67.67 -24.23 31.40
C LEU A 138 68.48 -25.53 31.29
N GLY A 139 68.08 -26.45 30.40
CA GLY A 139 68.82 -27.68 30.12
C GLY A 139 70.22 -27.39 29.55
N GLU A 140 70.30 -26.52 28.53
CA GLU A 140 71.56 -26.10 27.91
C GLU A 140 72.47 -25.35 28.89
N GLU A 141 71.91 -24.45 29.70
CA GLU A 141 72.65 -23.72 30.73
C GLU A 141 73.19 -24.67 31.80
N ARG A 142 72.37 -25.62 32.28
CA ARG A 142 72.81 -26.64 33.24
C ARG A 142 73.95 -27.47 32.68
N GLU A 143 73.88 -27.88 31.42
CA GLU A 143 74.94 -28.68 30.79
C GLU A 143 76.25 -27.89 30.64
N LYS A 144 76.17 -26.61 30.28
CA LYS A 144 77.35 -25.72 30.23
C LYS A 144 78.01 -25.56 31.60
N VAL A 145 77.20 -25.31 32.64
CA VAL A 145 77.71 -25.19 34.02
C VAL A 145 78.34 -26.50 34.48
N ASN A 146 77.70 -27.64 34.20
CA ASN A 146 78.23 -28.95 34.58
C ASN A 146 79.57 -29.25 33.91
N LYS A 147 79.70 -28.99 32.60
CA LYS A 147 80.98 -29.12 31.89
C LYS A 147 82.06 -28.21 32.47
N HIS A 148 81.72 -26.98 32.81
CA HIS A 148 82.69 -26.06 33.41
C HIS A 148 83.14 -26.54 34.80
N LEU A 149 82.21 -27.08 35.59
CA LEU A 149 82.52 -27.62 36.92
C LEU A 149 83.39 -28.87 36.82
N GLU A 150 83.11 -29.78 35.88
CA GLU A 150 83.95 -30.95 35.59
C GLU A 150 85.36 -30.55 35.16
N LEU A 151 85.51 -29.55 34.29
CA LEU A 151 86.81 -29.04 33.87
C LEU A 151 87.58 -28.41 35.03
N LEU A 152 86.94 -27.54 35.83
CA LEU A 152 87.56 -26.93 36.99
C LEU A 152 88.00 -27.97 38.03
N GLN A 153 87.22 -29.03 38.20
CA GLN A 153 87.56 -30.11 39.12
C GLN A 153 88.74 -30.92 38.61
N ALA A 154 88.78 -31.25 37.31
CA ALA A 154 89.92 -31.89 36.69
C ALA A 154 91.21 -31.05 36.78
N ASP A 155 91.10 -29.74 36.54
CA ASP A 155 92.23 -28.81 36.65
C ASP A 155 92.73 -28.72 38.10
N ASN A 156 91.82 -28.69 39.08
CA ASN A 156 92.18 -28.67 40.50
C ASN A 156 92.89 -29.97 40.91
N ASP A 157 92.34 -31.12 40.53
CA ASP A 157 92.95 -32.44 40.81
C ASP A 157 94.33 -32.54 40.15
N PHE A 158 94.49 -32.06 38.92
CA PHE A 158 95.77 -32.02 38.22
C PHE A 158 96.78 -31.11 38.91
N LEU A 159 96.39 -29.87 39.25
CA LEU A 159 97.28 -28.91 39.90
C LEU A 159 97.65 -29.34 41.32
N SER A 160 96.70 -29.87 42.08
CA SER A 160 96.91 -30.40 43.43
C SER A 160 97.82 -31.62 43.40
N GLY A 161 97.61 -32.55 42.46
CA GLY A 161 98.49 -33.70 42.24
C GLY A 161 99.91 -33.29 41.85
N ARG A 162 100.06 -32.32 40.94
CA ARG A 162 101.38 -31.78 40.58
C ARG A 162 102.05 -31.07 41.76
N TYR A 163 101.29 -30.30 42.53
CA TYR A 163 101.80 -29.60 43.71
C TYR A 163 102.32 -30.59 44.75
N LEU A 164 101.54 -31.63 45.07
CA LEU A 164 101.94 -32.69 46.01
C LEU A 164 103.18 -33.43 45.53
N ALA A 165 103.22 -33.88 44.27
CA ALA A 165 104.38 -34.56 43.71
C ALA A 165 105.63 -33.68 43.74
N THR A 166 105.50 -32.41 43.36
CA THR A 166 106.64 -31.47 43.40
C THR A 166 107.08 -31.16 44.84
N ALA A 167 106.13 -31.07 45.78
CA ALA A 167 106.43 -30.85 47.20
C ALA A 167 107.16 -32.06 47.82
N GLU A 168 106.70 -33.29 47.55
CA GLU A 168 107.35 -34.52 47.98
C GLU A 168 108.76 -34.68 47.36
N GLU A 169 108.92 -34.35 46.08
CA GLU A 169 110.25 -34.31 45.44
C GLU A 169 111.19 -33.30 46.11
N ILE A 170 110.69 -32.14 46.53
CA ILE A 170 111.50 -31.13 47.24
C ILE A 170 111.81 -31.58 48.67
N GLU A 171 110.86 -32.18 49.39
CA GLU A 171 111.07 -32.66 50.77
C GLU A 171 112.01 -33.88 50.84
N SER A 172 111.92 -34.78 49.87
CA SER A 172 112.76 -35.99 49.80
C SER A 172 114.17 -35.72 49.26
N GLN A 173 114.41 -34.52 48.70
CA GLN A 173 115.74 -34.11 48.27
C GLN A 173 116.66 -33.94 49.49
N TYR A 174 117.69 -34.78 49.56
CA TYR A 174 118.78 -34.61 50.52
C TYR A 174 119.59 -33.35 50.16
N ILE A 175 119.67 -32.40 51.09
CA ILE A 175 120.46 -31.18 50.93
C ILE A 175 121.95 -31.57 50.93
N ASN A 176 122.48 -31.85 49.75
CA ASN A 176 123.88 -32.15 49.54
C ASN A 176 124.64 -30.83 49.30
N LEU A 177 125.37 -30.36 50.32
CA LEU A 177 126.25 -29.21 50.15
C LEU A 177 127.47 -29.65 49.33
N PRO A 178 127.76 -28.99 48.19
CA PRO A 178 128.87 -29.37 47.34
C PRO A 178 130.20 -29.28 48.11
N ASN A 179 131.00 -30.35 48.03
CA ASN A 179 132.24 -30.48 48.81
C ASN A 179 133.46 -29.93 48.05
N ASN A 180 133.29 -29.55 46.78
CA ASN A 180 134.31 -28.96 45.92
C ASN A 180 133.72 -27.88 44.98
N VAL A 181 134.58 -27.04 44.42
CA VAL A 181 134.19 -25.89 43.57
C VAL A 181 133.58 -26.34 42.24
N GLU A 182 133.97 -27.50 41.72
CA GLU A 182 133.49 -28.06 40.44
C GLU A 182 132.03 -28.51 40.54
N GLU A 183 131.65 -29.23 41.61
CA GLU A 183 130.26 -29.61 41.90
C GLU A 183 129.35 -28.38 42.09
N LEU A 184 129.86 -27.34 42.76
CA LEU A 184 129.13 -26.07 42.91
C LEU A 184 128.92 -25.39 41.55
N GLN A 185 129.94 -25.38 40.68
CA GLN A 185 129.82 -24.84 39.32
C GLN A 185 128.79 -25.62 38.49
N GLU A 186 128.76 -26.95 38.60
CA GLU A 186 127.78 -27.79 37.90
C GLU A 186 126.33 -27.51 38.37
N ILE A 187 126.11 -27.39 39.69
CA ILE A 187 124.79 -27.04 40.25
C ILE A 187 124.35 -25.65 39.78
N ILE A 188 125.25 -24.67 39.78
CA ILE A 188 124.95 -23.30 39.30
C ILE A 188 124.60 -23.32 37.81
N LEU A 189 125.36 -24.05 36.98
CA LEU A 189 125.06 -24.18 35.55
C LEU A 189 123.71 -24.85 35.31
N ARG A 190 123.37 -25.88 36.08
CA ARG A 190 122.07 -26.56 36.01
C ARG A 190 120.92 -25.64 36.42
N GLN A 191 121.07 -24.90 37.52
CA GLN A 191 120.08 -23.88 37.92
C GLN A 191 119.93 -22.76 36.89
N GLN A 192 121.03 -22.33 36.26
CA GLN A 192 120.98 -21.37 35.16
C GLN A 192 120.24 -21.94 33.94
N GLN A 193 120.45 -23.21 33.61
CA GLN A 193 119.73 -23.91 32.55
C GLN A 193 118.22 -24.02 32.86
N ASP A 194 117.85 -24.39 34.08
CA ASP A 194 116.45 -24.46 34.51
C ASP A 194 115.79 -23.06 34.47
N LEU A 195 116.51 -22.01 34.87
CA LEU A 195 116.05 -20.62 34.78
C LEU A 195 115.84 -20.19 33.32
N ILE A 196 116.74 -20.59 32.41
CA ILE A 196 116.61 -20.34 30.98
C ILE A 196 115.36 -21.05 30.44
N GLN A 197 115.14 -22.32 30.80
CA GLN A 197 113.98 -23.08 30.36
C GLN A 197 112.66 -22.48 30.88
N ALA A 198 112.63 -22.04 32.15
CA ALA A 198 111.47 -21.35 32.72
C ALA A 198 111.19 -20.02 32.01
N ARG A 199 112.23 -19.24 31.67
CA ARG A 199 112.09 -18.00 30.89
C ARG A 199 111.54 -18.27 29.48
N LEU A 200 112.07 -19.27 28.78
CA LEU A 200 111.58 -19.67 27.45
C LEU A 200 110.12 -20.12 27.50
N GLY A 201 109.73 -20.88 28.53
CA GLY A 201 108.33 -21.27 28.77
C GLY A 201 107.42 -20.07 29.01
N CYS A 202 107.86 -19.12 29.85
CA CYS A 202 107.12 -17.87 30.09
C CYS A 202 106.95 -17.04 28.81
N ASP A 203 108.00 -16.94 28.00
CA ASP A 203 107.96 -16.19 26.74
C ASP A 203 107.08 -16.87 25.68
N TYR A 204 107.09 -18.21 25.62
CA TYR A 204 106.17 -18.98 24.78
C TYR A 204 104.71 -18.74 25.19
N GLU A 205 104.40 -18.83 26.48
CA GLU A 205 103.04 -18.60 26.99
C GLU A 205 102.58 -17.16 26.78
N LYS A 206 103.46 -16.17 26.96
CA LYS A 206 103.15 -14.78 26.60
C LYS A 206 102.79 -14.63 25.13
N LYS A 207 103.55 -15.23 24.22
CA LYS A 207 103.24 -15.22 22.78
C LYS A 207 101.91 -15.87 22.47
N ARG A 208 101.62 -17.02 23.10
CA ARG A 208 100.34 -17.72 22.95
C ARG A 208 99.15 -16.91 23.48
N CYS A 209 99.36 -16.16 24.56
CA CYS A 209 98.36 -15.25 25.11
C CYS A 209 98.07 -14.10 24.13
N VAL A 210 99.11 -13.51 23.52
CA VAL A 210 98.95 -12.47 22.50
C VAL A 210 98.17 -12.99 21.29
N THR A 211 98.50 -14.17 20.75
CA THR A 211 97.75 -14.74 19.61
C THR A 211 96.29 -15.02 19.98
N SER A 212 96.04 -15.50 21.21
CA SER A 212 94.67 -15.72 21.71
C SER A 212 93.90 -14.40 21.84
N LEU A 213 94.56 -13.31 22.23
CA LEU A 213 93.95 -11.97 22.28
C LEU A 213 93.62 -11.46 20.88
N ASP A 214 94.49 -11.69 19.90
CA ASP A 214 94.22 -11.31 18.50
C ASP A 214 93.01 -12.08 17.94
N GLU A 215 92.91 -13.39 18.21
CA GLU A 215 91.74 -14.20 17.83
C GLU A 215 90.44 -13.68 18.49
N ILE A 216 90.50 -13.36 19.79
CA ILE A 216 89.36 -12.77 20.50
C ILE A 216 88.95 -11.43 19.88
N GLN A 217 89.92 -10.61 19.47
CA GLN A 217 89.65 -9.32 18.85
C GLN A 217 88.93 -9.49 17.51
N ILE A 218 89.39 -10.41 16.65
CA ILE A 218 88.73 -10.71 15.37
C ILE A 218 87.29 -11.16 15.60
N LEU A 219 87.04 -12.04 16.57
CA LEU A 219 85.69 -12.50 16.90
C LEU A 219 84.80 -11.37 17.43
N ARG A 220 85.36 -10.43 18.20
CA ARG A 220 84.64 -9.23 18.67
C ARG A 220 84.24 -8.33 17.51
N ASP A 221 85.17 -8.07 16.58
CA ASP A 221 84.91 -7.21 15.41
C ASP A 221 83.83 -7.83 14.50
N GLN A 222 83.86 -9.16 14.31
CA GLN A 222 82.82 -9.89 13.58
C GLN A 222 81.46 -9.79 14.27
N LEU A 223 81.42 -9.95 15.59
CA LEU A 223 80.19 -9.84 16.38
C LEU A 223 79.62 -8.42 16.34
N GLU A 224 80.48 -7.39 16.41
CA GLU A 224 80.08 -5.99 16.30
C GLU A 224 79.48 -5.69 14.92
N THR A 225 80.13 -6.18 13.86
CA THR A 225 79.63 -6.04 12.48
C THR A 225 78.26 -6.69 12.33
N SER A 226 78.11 -7.95 12.74
CA SER A 226 76.82 -8.66 12.69
C SER A 226 75.73 -7.97 13.53
N ASN A 227 76.09 -7.44 14.71
CA ASN A 227 75.15 -6.67 15.52
C ASN A 227 74.75 -5.36 14.86
N SER A 228 75.68 -4.64 14.22
CA SER A 228 75.39 -3.41 13.48
C SER A 228 74.41 -3.68 12.32
N GLU A 229 74.63 -4.76 11.56
CA GLU A 229 73.73 -5.19 10.47
C GLU A 229 72.34 -5.55 11.00
N ARG A 230 72.27 -6.32 12.08
CA ARG A 230 71.02 -6.70 12.74
C ARG A 230 70.24 -5.48 13.24
N THR A 231 70.93 -4.50 13.82
CA THR A 231 70.29 -3.26 14.28
C THR A 231 69.82 -2.38 13.12
N ALA A 232 70.57 -2.31 12.02
CA ALA A 232 70.16 -1.61 10.80
C ALA A 232 68.92 -2.25 10.19
N TYR A 233 68.89 -3.59 10.08
CA TYR A 233 67.73 -4.33 9.59
C TYR A 233 66.50 -4.11 10.49
N LYS A 234 66.68 -4.20 11.82
CA LYS A 234 65.61 -3.93 12.78
C LYS A 234 65.03 -2.52 12.60
N LYS A 235 65.88 -1.50 12.41
CA LYS A 235 65.42 -0.12 12.14
C LYS A 235 64.62 -0.03 10.84
N LYS A 236 65.09 -0.69 9.77
CA LYS A 236 64.38 -0.73 8.49
C LYS A 236 62.97 -1.34 8.61
N VAL A 237 62.86 -2.51 9.23
CA VAL A 237 61.56 -3.16 9.47
C VAL A 237 60.68 -2.28 10.35
N GLN A 238 61.25 -1.62 11.37
CA GLN A 238 60.49 -0.72 12.24
C GLN A 238 59.97 0.52 11.49
N THR A 239 60.71 1.05 10.52
CA THR A 239 60.23 2.13 9.65
C THR A 239 59.13 1.67 8.70
N GLU A 240 59.22 0.44 8.17
CA GLU A 240 58.17 -0.16 7.33
C GLU A 240 56.88 -0.39 8.12
N ILE A 241 56.99 -0.89 9.36
CA ILE A 241 55.83 -1.05 10.26
C ILE A 241 55.15 0.31 10.51
N ARG A 242 55.92 1.36 10.80
CA ARG A 242 55.35 2.70 11.01
C ARG A 242 54.65 3.24 9.76
N SER A 243 55.25 3.07 8.58
CA SER A 243 54.61 3.55 7.35
C SER A 243 53.32 2.79 7.02
N LEU A 244 53.26 1.49 7.31
CA LEU A 244 52.05 0.69 7.18
C LEU A 244 50.99 1.11 8.21
N GLN A 245 51.40 1.41 9.45
CA GLN A 245 50.50 1.94 10.49
C GLN A 245 49.90 3.29 10.07
N ASP A 246 50.71 4.21 9.53
CA ASP A 246 50.25 5.50 9.04
C ASP A 246 49.27 5.36 7.85
N ARG A 247 49.50 4.39 6.97
CA ARG A 247 48.55 4.09 5.89
C ARG A 247 47.23 3.54 6.41
N ILE A 248 47.28 2.64 7.41
CA ILE A 248 46.08 2.08 8.03
C ILE A 248 45.27 3.19 8.70
N THR A 249 45.90 4.08 9.47
CA THR A 249 45.20 5.20 10.11
C THR A 249 44.59 6.16 9.10
N GLN A 250 45.30 6.45 8.00
CA GLN A 250 44.77 7.25 6.90
C GLN A 250 43.53 6.58 6.27
N HIS A 251 43.59 5.27 6.00
CA HIS A 251 42.44 4.53 5.48
C HIS A 251 41.25 4.51 6.45
N MET A 252 41.51 4.34 7.75
CA MET A 252 40.46 4.42 8.78
C MET A 252 39.77 5.79 8.79
N MET A 253 40.52 6.89 8.71
CA MET A 253 39.95 8.24 8.62
C MET A 253 39.12 8.42 7.35
N THR A 254 39.58 7.91 6.20
CA THR A 254 38.79 7.98 4.96
C THR A 254 37.50 7.16 5.06
N LEU A 255 37.53 5.99 5.70
CA LEU A 255 36.35 5.17 5.91
C LEU A 255 35.33 5.89 6.78
N GLN A 256 35.76 6.49 7.89
CA GLN A 256 34.91 7.27 8.78
C GLN A 256 34.27 8.48 8.06
N ASN A 257 35.04 9.16 7.21
CA ASN A 257 34.51 10.25 6.39
C ASN A 257 33.47 9.75 5.37
N CYS A 258 33.72 8.61 4.72
CA CYS A 258 32.75 7.99 3.82
C CYS A 258 31.47 7.55 4.56
N GLU A 259 31.59 6.98 5.76
CA GLU A 259 30.45 6.59 6.58
C GLU A 259 29.60 7.79 7.00
N SER A 260 30.23 8.87 7.47
CA SER A 260 29.51 10.10 7.82
C SER A 260 28.79 10.71 6.60
N ALA A 261 29.44 10.71 5.43
CA ALA A 261 28.82 11.16 4.18
C ALA A 261 27.64 10.26 3.77
N LYS A 262 27.77 8.94 3.92
CA LYS A 262 26.69 7.97 3.67
C LYS A 262 25.48 8.26 4.55
N VAL A 263 25.67 8.43 5.85
CA VAL A 263 24.57 8.74 6.79
C VAL A 263 23.91 10.08 6.46
N ALA A 264 24.68 11.08 6.03
CA ALA A 264 24.12 12.37 5.61
C ALA A 264 23.26 12.22 4.33
N LEU A 265 23.69 11.41 3.37
CA LEU A 265 22.94 11.10 2.15
C LEU A 265 21.66 10.31 2.45
N GLU A 266 21.71 9.30 3.31
CA GLU A 266 20.54 8.53 3.74
C GLU A 266 19.48 9.42 4.41
N ARG A 267 19.91 10.38 5.25
CA ARG A 267 19.00 11.37 5.84
C ARG A 267 18.34 12.25 4.78
N LYS A 268 19.10 12.69 3.78
CA LYS A 268 18.58 13.51 2.67
C LYS A 268 17.60 12.73 1.80
N GLU A 269 17.89 11.47 1.52
CA GLU A 269 16.99 10.57 0.80
C GLU A 269 15.68 10.35 1.56
N ALA A 270 15.75 10.09 2.86
CA ALA A 270 14.56 9.95 3.71
C ALA A 270 13.69 11.21 3.70
N GLU A 271 14.31 12.39 3.74
CA GLU A 271 13.59 13.67 3.67
C GLU A 271 12.93 13.89 2.29
N GLN A 272 13.65 13.62 1.20
CA GLN A 272 13.08 13.66 -0.15
C GLN A 272 11.92 12.68 -0.31
N ASN A 273 12.00 11.47 0.26
CA ASN A 273 10.92 10.50 0.23
C ASN A 273 9.68 10.96 1.02
N ARG A 274 9.86 11.68 2.14
CA ARG A 274 8.74 12.32 2.85
C ARG A 274 8.10 13.40 1.99
N GLN A 275 8.89 14.26 1.35
CA GLN A 275 8.38 15.30 0.46
C GLN A 275 7.61 14.71 -0.73
N ILE A 276 8.17 13.68 -1.38
CA ILE A 276 7.48 12.95 -2.47
C ILE A 276 6.15 12.38 -1.97
N SER A 277 6.12 11.81 -0.76
CA SER A 277 4.89 11.27 -0.18
C SER A 277 3.86 12.36 0.10
N ALA A 278 4.28 13.52 0.60
CA ALA A 278 3.41 14.68 0.82
C ALA A 278 2.82 15.20 -0.51
N PHE A 279 3.65 15.40 -1.54
CA PHE A 279 3.16 15.81 -2.86
C PHE A 279 2.23 14.78 -3.50
N ARG A 280 2.43 13.48 -3.27
CA ARG A 280 1.48 12.45 -3.73
C ARG A 280 0.11 12.60 -3.10
N VAL A 281 0.03 12.90 -1.80
CA VAL A 281 -1.24 13.15 -1.11
C VAL A 281 -1.92 14.39 -1.69
N GLU A 282 -1.18 15.48 -1.86
CA GLU A 282 -1.69 16.72 -2.45
C GLU A 282 -2.24 16.51 -3.88
N ILE A 283 -1.54 15.72 -4.70
CA ILE A 283 -2.02 15.34 -6.04
C ILE A 283 -3.35 14.57 -5.97
N ILE A 284 -3.51 13.66 -5.01
CA ILE A 284 -4.77 12.91 -4.84
C ILE A 284 -5.91 13.85 -4.45
N GLU A 285 -5.68 14.76 -3.50
CA GLU A 285 -6.68 15.74 -3.06
C GLU A 285 -7.10 16.68 -4.20
N LEU A 286 -6.14 17.19 -4.96
CA LEU A 286 -6.42 18.05 -6.13
C LEU A 286 -7.16 17.29 -7.23
N ASN A 287 -6.87 16.01 -7.45
CA ASN A 287 -7.60 15.18 -8.40
C ASN A 287 -9.06 14.94 -7.97
N ASP A 288 -9.31 14.65 -6.69
CA ASP A 288 -10.67 14.51 -6.16
C ASP A 288 -11.47 15.82 -6.27
N GLN A 289 -10.83 16.97 -6.01
CA GLN A 289 -11.44 18.28 -6.23
C GLN A 289 -11.77 18.52 -7.71
N ASN A 290 -10.84 18.21 -8.62
CA ASN A 290 -11.07 18.32 -10.05
C ASN A 290 -12.21 17.41 -10.53
N GLU A 291 -12.32 16.19 -10.02
CA GLU A 291 -13.41 15.28 -10.34
C GLU A 291 -14.76 15.85 -9.87
N LYS A 292 -14.83 16.37 -8.64
CA LYS A 292 -16.04 17.04 -8.11
C LYS A 292 -16.44 18.24 -8.94
N LEU A 293 -15.48 19.11 -9.30
CA LEU A 293 -15.74 20.26 -10.15
C LEU A 293 -16.19 19.85 -11.55
N THR A 294 -15.58 18.80 -12.12
CA THR A 294 -15.95 18.25 -13.43
C THR A 294 -17.39 17.71 -13.43
N LYS A 295 -17.78 17.01 -12.35
CA LYS A 295 -19.15 16.53 -12.17
C LYS A 295 -20.14 17.68 -12.03
N SER A 296 -19.83 18.68 -11.20
CA SER A 296 -20.65 19.89 -11.03
C SER A 296 -20.82 20.66 -12.36
N LEU A 297 -19.75 20.76 -13.15
CA LEU A 297 -19.79 21.35 -14.48
C LEU A 297 -20.69 20.56 -15.44
N ALA A 298 -20.64 19.22 -15.38
CA ALA A 298 -21.50 18.36 -16.18
C ALA A 298 -22.98 18.53 -15.79
N ASP A 299 -23.29 18.57 -14.50
CA ASP A 299 -24.64 18.79 -13.97
C ASP A 299 -25.18 20.18 -14.33
N ALA A 300 -24.33 21.21 -14.27
CA ALA A 300 -24.71 22.55 -14.72
C ALA A 300 -24.99 22.59 -16.23
N LYS A 301 -24.18 21.89 -17.04
CA LYS A 301 -24.39 21.77 -18.49
C LYS A 301 -25.69 21.05 -18.84
N THR A 302 -26.01 19.95 -18.16
CA THR A 302 -27.28 19.24 -18.37
C THR A 302 -28.47 20.10 -17.98
N LYS A 303 -28.37 20.84 -16.86
CA LYS A 303 -29.42 21.79 -16.45
C LYS A 303 -29.63 22.91 -17.47
N ILE A 304 -28.55 23.50 -17.99
CA ILE A 304 -28.64 24.50 -19.06
C ILE A 304 -29.32 23.91 -20.29
N LYS A 305 -28.95 22.69 -20.69
CA LYS A 305 -29.57 22.01 -21.84
C LYS A 305 -31.07 21.82 -21.62
N ASN A 306 -31.47 21.30 -20.46
CA ASN A 306 -32.90 21.10 -20.15
C ASN A 306 -33.67 22.42 -20.18
N LEU A 307 -33.11 23.50 -19.63
CA LEU A 307 -33.74 24.83 -19.69
C LEU A 307 -33.82 25.37 -21.11
N GLN A 308 -32.84 25.06 -21.98
CA GLN A 308 -32.89 25.41 -23.40
C GLN A 308 -33.99 24.63 -24.12
N ASP A 309 -34.14 23.34 -23.83
CA ASP A 309 -35.20 22.49 -24.38
C ASP A 309 -36.59 22.95 -23.89
N ASP A 310 -36.74 23.26 -22.60
CA ASP A 310 -37.97 23.82 -22.01
C ASP A 310 -38.32 25.18 -22.61
N LEU A 311 -37.33 26.04 -22.84
CA LEU A 311 -37.56 27.34 -23.49
C LEU A 311 -38.03 27.13 -24.94
N ALA A 312 -37.40 26.23 -25.69
CA ALA A 312 -37.81 25.93 -27.07
C ALA A 312 -39.24 25.39 -27.15
N THR A 313 -39.62 24.48 -26.25
CA THR A 313 -41.00 23.97 -26.16
C THR A 313 -41.99 25.06 -25.76
N SER A 314 -41.64 25.93 -24.80
CA SER A 314 -42.46 27.08 -24.42
C SER A 314 -42.65 28.08 -25.57
N GLU A 315 -41.59 28.36 -26.33
CA GLU A 315 -41.65 29.19 -27.54
C GLU A 315 -42.55 28.57 -28.61
N GLU A 316 -42.52 27.24 -28.78
CA GLU A 316 -43.41 26.50 -29.69
C GLU A 316 -44.88 26.60 -29.25
N VAL A 317 -45.17 26.34 -27.97
CA VAL A 317 -46.52 26.48 -27.41
C VAL A 317 -47.04 27.91 -27.53
N GLN A 318 -46.19 28.93 -27.33
CA GLN A 318 -46.59 30.32 -27.53
C GLN A 318 -46.92 30.62 -28.99
N LYS A 319 -46.15 30.09 -29.96
CA LYS A 319 -46.48 30.22 -31.38
C LYS A 319 -47.84 29.61 -31.70
N ASP A 320 -48.10 28.41 -31.18
CA ASP A 320 -49.39 27.72 -31.36
C ASP A 320 -50.55 28.49 -30.73
N PHE A 321 -50.36 29.04 -29.52
CA PHE A 321 -51.38 29.86 -28.86
C PHE A 321 -51.69 31.14 -29.65
N VAL A 322 -50.66 31.81 -30.18
CA VAL A 322 -50.85 32.99 -31.03
C VAL A 322 -51.60 32.61 -32.31
N GLN A 323 -51.23 31.52 -32.98
CA GLN A 323 -51.91 31.04 -34.17
C GLN A 323 -53.37 30.67 -33.90
N LEU A 324 -53.64 29.98 -32.78
CA LEU A 324 -54.99 29.62 -32.37
C LEU A 324 -55.82 30.86 -32.03
N SER A 325 -55.25 31.83 -31.31
CA SER A 325 -55.95 33.08 -30.96
C SER A 325 -56.26 33.95 -32.17
N GLN A 326 -55.37 34.03 -33.17
CA GLN A 326 -55.63 34.68 -34.45
C GLN A 326 -56.75 33.98 -35.22
N THR A 327 -56.73 32.63 -35.25
CA THR A 327 -57.79 31.83 -35.87
C THR A 327 -59.14 32.06 -35.20
N LEU A 328 -59.15 32.11 -33.86
CA LEU A 328 -60.36 32.38 -33.08
C LEU A 328 -60.89 33.80 -33.32
N GLN A 329 -60.00 34.81 -33.39
CA GLN A 329 -60.37 36.18 -33.72
C GLN A 329 -60.97 36.29 -35.12
N MET A 330 -60.38 35.62 -36.13
CA MET A 330 -60.96 35.56 -37.48
C MET A 330 -62.36 34.94 -37.49
N ASN A 331 -62.57 33.84 -36.77
CA ASN A 331 -63.87 33.18 -36.64
C ASN A 331 -64.91 34.06 -35.91
N LEU A 332 -64.48 34.77 -34.86
CA LEU A 332 -65.34 35.70 -34.12
C LEU A 332 -65.68 36.94 -34.96
N GLU A 333 -64.75 37.46 -35.76
CA GLU A 333 -64.99 38.55 -36.71
C GLU A 333 -66.00 38.11 -37.78
N GLN A 334 -65.89 36.87 -38.30
CA GLN A 334 -66.88 36.28 -39.21
C GLN A 334 -68.27 36.19 -38.56
N LEU A 335 -68.36 35.74 -37.31
CA LEU A 335 -69.63 35.67 -36.55
C LEU A 335 -70.24 37.06 -36.29
N ARG A 336 -69.43 38.09 -36.06
CA ARG A 336 -69.93 39.47 -35.87
C ARG A 336 -70.48 40.08 -37.15
N HIS A 337 -70.00 39.67 -38.32
CA HIS A 337 -70.54 40.12 -39.61
C HIS A 337 -71.83 39.39 -40.01
N SER A 338 -72.09 38.18 -39.48
CA SER A 338 -73.30 37.40 -39.81
C SER A 338 -74.55 37.78 -39.00
N ASP A 339 -74.42 38.52 -37.89
CA ASP A 339 -75.52 38.78 -36.93
C ASP A 339 -76.10 40.21 -36.94
N SER A 340 -76.05 40.93 -38.07
CA SER A 340 -76.61 42.29 -38.16
C SER A 340 -78.14 42.38 -38.27
N GLU A 341 -78.89 41.28 -38.12
CA GLU A 341 -80.36 41.27 -38.10
C GLU A 341 -80.88 40.65 -36.79
N VAL A 342 -81.11 41.48 -35.77
CA VAL A 342 -81.77 41.04 -34.54
C VAL A 342 -83.27 40.84 -34.82
N ARG A 343 -83.69 39.59 -35.05
CA ARG A 343 -85.11 39.20 -35.09
C ARG A 343 -85.68 39.22 -33.66
N TRP A 344 -86.67 40.08 -33.42
CA TRP A 344 -87.43 40.08 -32.17
C TRP A 344 -88.23 38.77 -32.09
N GLN A 345 -88.05 38.01 -31.01
CA GLN A 345 -88.67 36.70 -30.87
C GLN A 345 -90.15 36.87 -30.52
N ASP A 346 -91.05 36.24 -31.27
CA ASP A 346 -92.49 36.30 -31.00
C ASP A 346 -92.84 35.50 -29.75
N ASP A 347 -93.86 35.96 -29.02
CA ASP A 347 -94.27 35.32 -27.77
C ASP A 347 -94.69 33.86 -27.98
N ASP A 348 -95.25 33.51 -29.13
CA ASP A 348 -95.72 32.15 -29.42
C ASP A 348 -94.59 31.14 -29.66
N ASP A 349 -93.37 31.61 -29.99
CA ASP A 349 -92.22 30.76 -30.31
C ASP A 349 -91.48 30.23 -29.06
N VAL A 350 -91.90 30.65 -27.86
CA VAL A 350 -91.20 30.35 -26.60
C VAL A 350 -92.15 29.80 -25.54
N SER A 351 -92.00 28.52 -25.23
CA SER A 351 -92.77 27.84 -24.18
C SER A 351 -92.08 27.85 -22.82
N ASN A 352 -90.75 28.00 -22.78
CA ASN A 352 -89.94 28.01 -21.56
C ASN A 352 -88.83 29.06 -21.58
N CYS A 353 -88.42 29.55 -20.40
CA CYS A 353 -87.31 30.49 -20.27
C CYS A 353 -85.99 29.79 -20.68
N PRO A 354 -85.19 30.35 -21.60
CA PRO A 354 -83.94 29.71 -22.06
C PRO A 354 -82.91 29.53 -20.93
N ALA A 355 -82.89 30.45 -19.97
CA ALA A 355 -81.91 30.47 -18.88
C ALA A 355 -82.23 29.47 -17.76
N CYS A 356 -83.48 29.44 -17.26
CA CYS A 356 -83.87 28.57 -16.14
C CYS A 356 -84.78 27.41 -16.53
N LYS A 357 -85.08 27.26 -17.83
CA LYS A 357 -85.95 26.22 -18.42
C LYS A 357 -87.37 26.15 -17.86
N SER A 358 -87.79 27.12 -17.05
CA SER A 358 -89.14 27.17 -16.47
C SER A 358 -90.19 27.53 -17.53
N TYR A 359 -91.33 26.84 -17.55
CA TYR A 359 -92.43 27.12 -18.47
C TYR A 359 -93.08 28.48 -18.20
N PHE A 360 -93.42 29.20 -19.27
CA PHE A 360 -94.23 30.41 -19.16
C PHE A 360 -95.68 30.03 -18.89
N THR A 361 -96.27 30.62 -17.84
CA THR A 361 -97.66 30.41 -17.43
C THR A 361 -98.34 31.78 -17.26
N VAL A 362 -99.66 31.82 -17.03
CA VAL A 362 -100.39 33.10 -16.85
C VAL A 362 -99.79 33.98 -15.75
N THR A 363 -99.16 33.37 -14.73
CA THR A 363 -98.48 34.09 -13.64
C THR A 363 -97.02 34.42 -13.93
N VAL A 364 -96.36 33.74 -14.87
CA VAL A 364 -94.96 33.98 -15.27
C VAL A 364 -94.92 34.69 -16.61
N ARG A 365 -94.74 36.02 -16.57
CA ARG A 365 -94.76 36.86 -17.76
C ARG A 365 -93.51 36.66 -18.63
N LYS A 366 -93.73 36.69 -19.95
CA LYS A 366 -92.70 36.73 -20.99
C LYS A 366 -92.11 38.14 -21.06
N ILE A 367 -90.79 38.26 -21.01
CA ILE A 367 -90.08 39.55 -21.06
C ILE A 367 -88.89 39.45 -22.01
N HIS A 368 -88.89 40.27 -23.06
CA HIS A 368 -87.80 40.31 -24.03
C HIS A 368 -86.55 41.01 -23.50
N CYS A 369 -85.39 40.47 -23.86
CA CYS A 369 -84.12 41.17 -23.81
C CYS A 369 -84.12 42.28 -24.87
N ARG A 370 -83.97 43.53 -24.42
CA ARG A 370 -83.98 44.70 -25.31
C ARG A 370 -82.72 44.86 -26.17
N HIS A 371 -81.80 43.90 -26.11
CA HIS A 371 -80.60 43.85 -26.95
C HIS A 371 -80.64 42.73 -27.99
N CYS A 372 -80.93 41.49 -27.59
CA CYS A 372 -80.95 40.33 -28.49
C CYS A 372 -82.35 39.82 -28.87
N GLY A 373 -83.42 40.45 -28.38
CA GLY A 373 -84.81 40.12 -28.75
C GLY A 373 -85.35 38.81 -28.20
N HIS A 374 -84.59 38.03 -27.43
CA HIS A 374 -85.02 36.75 -26.85
C HIS A 374 -85.87 36.91 -25.58
N ILE A 375 -86.78 35.96 -25.33
CA ILE A 375 -87.73 36.00 -24.20
C ILE A 375 -87.20 35.28 -22.96
N TYR A 376 -87.29 35.93 -21.80
CA TYR A 376 -86.91 35.39 -20.49
C TYR A 376 -88.03 35.61 -19.47
N CYS A 377 -87.98 34.87 -18.35
CA CYS A 377 -88.85 35.17 -17.20
C CYS A 377 -88.28 36.32 -16.36
N ASP A 378 -89.13 36.97 -15.57
CA ASP A 378 -88.74 38.15 -14.76
C ASP A 378 -87.57 37.88 -13.82
N LYS A 379 -87.45 36.65 -13.30
CA LYS A 379 -86.32 36.23 -12.45
C LYS A 379 -84.99 36.17 -13.20
N CYS A 380 -85.00 35.92 -14.51
CA CYS A 380 -83.81 35.75 -15.33
C CYS A 380 -83.42 37.02 -16.11
N ILE A 381 -84.24 38.08 -16.08
CA ILE A 381 -83.97 39.35 -16.75
C ILE A 381 -84.02 40.53 -15.77
N THR A 382 -83.17 40.44 -14.76
CA THR A 382 -83.07 41.42 -13.67
C THR A 382 -82.10 42.56 -13.99
N LYS A 383 -81.15 42.33 -14.90
CA LYS A 383 -80.08 43.28 -15.19
C LYS A 383 -80.51 44.32 -16.22
N THR A 384 -80.03 45.54 -16.02
CA THR A 384 -80.37 46.71 -16.84
C THR A 384 -79.10 47.40 -17.31
N VAL A 385 -79.06 47.78 -18.58
CA VAL A 385 -77.98 48.54 -19.21
C VAL A 385 -78.53 49.84 -19.78
N GLN A 386 -77.70 50.88 -19.87
CA GLN A 386 -78.09 52.10 -20.57
C GLN A 386 -77.97 51.84 -22.07
N SER A 387 -79.10 51.86 -22.78
CA SER A 387 -79.16 51.57 -24.22
C SER A 387 -79.86 52.68 -25.00
N GLY A 388 -79.46 52.84 -26.27
CA GLY A 388 -79.93 53.86 -27.20
C GLY A 388 -79.31 55.26 -27.00
N PRO A 389 -79.54 56.20 -27.95
CA PRO A 389 -78.90 57.53 -27.96
C PRO A 389 -79.20 58.39 -26.73
N ARG A 390 -80.30 58.12 -26.03
CA ARG A 390 -80.75 58.85 -24.83
C ARG A 390 -80.42 58.12 -23.50
N LYS A 391 -79.54 57.11 -23.53
CA LYS A 391 -79.08 56.33 -22.35
C LYS A 391 -80.22 55.86 -21.43
N ARG A 392 -81.30 55.34 -22.01
CA ARG A 392 -82.44 54.86 -21.21
C ARG A 392 -82.14 53.48 -20.62
N PRO A 393 -82.61 53.19 -19.38
CA PRO A 393 -82.46 51.87 -18.79
C PRO A 393 -83.24 50.82 -19.60
N ALA A 394 -82.52 49.85 -20.15
CA ALA A 394 -83.05 48.73 -20.90
C ALA A 394 -82.69 47.41 -20.20
N ARG A 395 -83.71 46.60 -19.88
CA ARG A 395 -83.53 45.24 -19.36
C ARG A 395 -82.93 44.32 -20.43
N VAL A 396 -81.88 43.60 -20.05
CA VAL A 396 -81.14 42.68 -20.91
C VAL A 396 -80.81 41.39 -20.16
N CYS A 397 -80.65 40.27 -20.88
CA CYS A 397 -80.22 39.01 -20.29
C CYS A 397 -78.76 39.09 -19.81
N ASP A 398 -78.34 38.11 -19.00
CA ASP A 398 -77.00 38.10 -18.40
C ASP A 398 -75.87 38.10 -19.42
N ILE A 399 -76.03 37.37 -20.52
CA ILE A 399 -75.07 37.33 -21.63
C ILE A 399 -74.92 38.73 -22.24
N CYS A 400 -76.04 39.35 -22.63
CA CYS A 400 -76.06 40.71 -23.17
C CYS A 400 -75.57 41.77 -22.18
N HIS A 401 -75.79 41.58 -20.87
CA HIS A 401 -75.24 42.48 -19.86
C HIS A 401 -73.71 42.44 -19.82
N THR A 402 -73.10 41.26 -19.96
CA THR A 402 -71.63 41.14 -20.04
C THR A 402 -71.06 41.67 -21.36
N LEU A 403 -71.76 41.49 -22.48
CA LEU A 403 -71.32 42.03 -23.78
C LEU A 403 -71.42 43.56 -23.85
N LEU A 404 -72.45 44.17 -23.25
CA LEU A 404 -72.68 45.62 -23.30
C LEU A 404 -71.94 46.42 -22.21
N LYS A 405 -71.33 45.77 -21.21
CA LYS A 405 -70.50 46.43 -20.17
C LYS A 405 -69.07 45.87 -20.20
N PRO A 406 -68.11 46.58 -20.82
CA PRO A 406 -66.75 46.09 -21.09
C PRO A 406 -65.89 45.72 -19.86
N HIS A 407 -66.25 46.19 -18.66
CA HIS A 407 -65.46 45.98 -17.43
C HIS A 407 -66.03 44.89 -16.50
N ILE A 408 -66.89 44.00 -17.01
CA ILE A 408 -67.46 42.89 -16.24
C ILE A 408 -66.90 41.58 -16.78
N ALA A 409 -66.50 40.67 -15.88
CA ALA A 409 -66.03 39.34 -16.26
C ALA A 409 -67.04 38.64 -17.19
N PRO A 410 -66.57 37.94 -18.25
CA PRO A 410 -67.44 37.21 -19.17
C PRO A 410 -68.38 36.27 -18.40
N TYR A 411 -69.62 36.11 -18.86
CA TYR A 411 -70.60 35.23 -18.22
C TYR A 411 -70.05 33.82 -17.95
N PHE A 412 -69.24 33.29 -18.88
CA PHE A 412 -68.61 31.97 -18.79
C PHE A 412 -67.49 31.85 -17.73
N SER A 413 -67.00 32.96 -17.18
CA SER A 413 -65.97 32.94 -16.13
C SER A 413 -66.52 32.67 -14.73
N GLN A 414 -67.85 32.59 -14.56
CA GLN A 414 -68.47 32.34 -13.25
C GLN A 414 -68.89 30.88 -13.02
N GLU A 415 -68.98 30.03 -14.05
CA GLU A 415 -69.28 28.59 -13.89
C GLU A 415 -68.03 27.75 -13.56
N SER A 416 -66.84 28.19 -13.95
CA SER A 416 -65.57 27.51 -13.63
C SER A 416 -65.15 27.66 -12.15
N ALA A 417 -65.68 28.65 -11.42
CA ALA A 417 -65.41 28.83 -9.99
C ALA A 417 -66.12 27.79 -9.11
N VAL A 418 -67.24 27.20 -9.58
CA VAL A 418 -68.02 26.22 -8.79
C VAL A 418 -67.43 24.81 -8.91
N GLN A 419 -66.75 24.47 -10.02
CA GLN A 419 -66.09 23.16 -10.20
C GLN A 419 -64.73 23.05 -9.49
N SER A 420 -64.00 24.16 -9.33
CA SER A 420 -62.69 24.17 -8.64
C SER A 420 -62.77 24.03 -7.11
N GLN A 421 -63.95 24.24 -6.50
CA GLN A 421 -64.17 24.03 -5.06
C GLN A 421 -64.60 22.59 -4.71
N GLN A 422 -65.04 21.77 -5.68
CA GLN A 422 -65.35 20.35 -5.44
C GLN A 422 -64.13 19.42 -5.54
N ALA A 423 -63.05 19.82 -6.21
CA ALA A 423 -61.79 19.06 -6.25
C ALA A 423 -60.93 19.21 -4.98
N ALA A 424 -61.15 20.26 -4.18
CA ALA A 424 -60.41 20.53 -2.95
C ALA A 424 -61.04 19.90 -1.68
N SER A 425 -62.17 19.20 -1.80
CA SER A 425 -62.83 18.50 -0.68
C SER A 425 -62.80 16.97 -0.78
N ASN A 426 -62.15 16.41 -1.81
CA ASN A 426 -62.00 14.96 -2.02
C ASN A 426 -60.55 14.46 -1.85
N ASN A 427 -59.67 15.25 -1.22
CA ASN A 427 -58.28 14.87 -0.96
C ASN A 427 -57.86 15.23 0.48
N THR A 428 -58.67 14.80 1.46
CA THR A 428 -58.29 14.76 2.88
C THR A 428 -58.74 13.43 3.46
#